data_AF-A0A9E6JWG2-F1
#
_entry.id   AF-A0A9E6JWG2-F1
#
_cell.length_a   1.000
_cell.length_b   1.000
_cell.length_c   1.000
_cell.angle_alpha   90.00
_cell.angle_beta   90.00
_cell.angle_gamma   90.00
#
_symmetry.space_group_name_H-M   'P 1'
#
loop_
_entity.id
_entity.type
_entity.pdbx_description
1 polymer ?
#
loop_
_entity_poly.entity_id
_entity_poly.type
_entity_poly.pdbx_seq_one_letter_code
_entity_poly.pdbx_strand_id
1 'polypeptide(L)' 'NTQSMGSMRSKLIRWNGFDCFVTYHPAALLRNPNWKRLCWEDVQMLRAHYDKVCPNG' A
#
# COMPACT_ATOMS: atom_id res chain seq x y z
N ASN A 1 18.81 14.15 -2.84
CA ASN A 1 17.97 12.95 -3.06
C ASN A 1 16.73 12.99 -2.18
N THR A 2 15.69 13.69 -2.61
CA THR A 2 14.40 13.84 -1.91
C THR A 2 13.35 12.89 -2.51
N GLN A 3 13.59 11.58 -2.41
CA GLN A 3 12.50 10.64 -2.69
C GLN A 3 11.57 10.64 -1.48
N SER A 4 10.46 11.37 -1.59
CA SER A 4 9.45 11.46 -0.54
C SER A 4 8.76 10.10 -0.37
N MET A 5 8.34 9.78 0.86
CA MET A 5 7.58 8.56 1.17
C MET A 5 6.42 8.32 0.19
N GLY A 6 5.80 9.41 -0.31
CA GLY A 6 4.76 9.37 -1.34
C GLY A 6 5.18 8.71 -2.66
N SER A 7 6.45 8.77 -3.06
CA SER A 7 6.95 8.15 -4.31
C SER A 7 7.31 6.66 -4.18
N MET A 8 7.44 6.14 -2.94
CA MET A 8 7.59 4.69 -2.68
C MET A 8 6.25 4.02 -2.40
N ARG A 9 5.23 4.80 -2.05
CA ARG A 9 3.85 4.30 -1.94
C ARG A 9 3.32 3.95 -3.32
N SER A 10 2.37 3.03 -3.39
CA SER A 10 1.85 2.44 -4.64
C SER A 10 2.82 1.52 -5.39
N LYS A 11 4.02 1.22 -4.85
CA LYS A 11 4.95 0.25 -5.46
C LYS A 11 4.89 -1.08 -4.74
N LEU A 12 4.78 -2.13 -5.54
CA LEU A 12 4.86 -3.51 -5.09
C LEU A 12 6.32 -3.85 -4.79
N ILE A 13 6.64 -4.13 -3.54
CA ILE A 13 7.99 -4.49 -3.12
C ILE A 13 8.05 -6.00 -3.01
N ARG A 14 8.85 -6.64 -3.85
CA ARG A 14 9.07 -8.07 -3.75
C ARG A 14 10.16 -8.33 -2.73
N TRP A 15 9.79 -8.82 -1.55
CA TRP A 15 10.70 -9.15 -0.48
C TRP A 15 10.72 -10.65 -0.24
N ASN A 16 11.89 -11.26 -0.46
CA ASN A 16 12.13 -12.68 -0.16
C ASN A 16 11.12 -13.67 -0.78
N GLY A 17 10.62 -13.35 -1.98
CA GLY A 17 9.61 -14.15 -2.69
C GLY A 17 8.16 -13.76 -2.40
N PHE A 18 7.91 -12.84 -1.46
CA PHE A 18 6.59 -12.32 -1.13
C PHE A 18 6.37 -10.93 -1.73
N ASP A 19 5.14 -10.66 -2.15
CA ASP A 19 4.73 -9.34 -2.62
C ASP A 19 4.26 -8.50 -1.42
N CYS A 20 5.04 -7.47 -1.06
CA CYS A 20 4.77 -6.57 0.05
C CYS A 20 4.24 -5.22 -0.46
N PHE A 21 3.20 -4.72 0.21
CA PHE A 21 2.61 -3.41 -0.07
C PHE A 21 2.92 -2.45 1.08
N VAL A 22 3.49 -1.29 0.74
CA VAL A 22 3.82 -0.25 1.73
C VAL A 22 2.68 0.74 1.83
N THR A 23 2.04 0.82 3.01
CA THR A 23 0.99 1.81 3.31
C THR A 23 1.33 2.67 4.54
N TYR A 24 0.45 3.61 4.91
CA TYR A 24 0.64 4.54 6.03
C TYR A 24 0.40 3.80 7.34
N HIS A 25 1.22 4.11 8.35
CA HIS A 25 1.02 3.59 9.69
C HIS A 25 -0.33 4.10 10.27
N PRO A 26 -1.14 3.27 10.96
CA PRO A 26 -2.43 3.67 11.54
C PRO A 26 -2.35 4.95 12.40
N ALA A 27 -1.29 5.08 13.19
CA ALA A 27 -1.03 6.27 14.00
C ALA A 27 -0.88 7.58 13.18
N ALA A 28 -0.39 7.51 11.95
CA ALA A 28 -0.28 8.67 11.06
C ALA A 28 -1.64 9.08 10.48
N LEU A 29 -2.53 8.12 10.26
CA LEU A 29 -3.91 8.33 9.80
C LEU A 29 -4.77 9.02 10.87
N LEU A 30 -4.51 8.71 12.15
CA LEU A 30 -5.20 9.34 13.27
C LEU A 30 -4.89 10.84 13.37
N ARG A 31 -3.68 11.25 12.99
CA ARG A 31 -3.22 12.65 13.07
C ARG A 31 -3.60 13.48 11.85
N ASN A 32 -3.76 12.85 10.69
CA ASN A 32 -4.06 13.52 9.42
C ASN A 32 -5.17 12.78 8.66
N PRO A 33 -6.44 13.21 8.76
CA PRO A 33 -7.54 12.54 8.08
C PRO A 33 -7.41 12.57 6.54
N ASN A 34 -6.68 13.53 5.98
CA ASN A 34 -6.40 13.62 4.54
C ASN A 34 -5.65 12.39 3.99
N TRP A 35 -4.90 11.68 4.82
CA TRP A 35 -4.15 10.49 4.40
C TRP A 35 -5.02 9.22 4.39
N LYS A 36 -6.24 9.29 4.93
CA LYS A 36 -7.18 8.17 4.95
C LYS A 36 -7.57 7.73 3.54
N ARG A 37 -7.80 8.68 2.64
CA ARG A 37 -8.08 8.41 1.22
C ARG A 37 -6.91 7.69 0.55
N LEU A 38 -5.70 8.18 0.76
CA LEU A 38 -4.49 7.61 0.16
C LEU A 38 -4.20 6.19 0.69
N CYS A 39 -4.43 5.93 1.98
CA CYS A 39 -4.33 4.58 2.53
C CYS A 39 -5.38 3.64 1.93
N TRP A 40 -6.62 4.11 1.76
CA TRP A 40 -7.69 3.33 1.15
C TRP A 40 -7.38 2.92 -0.29
N GLU A 41 -6.81 3.82 -1.07
CA GLU A 41 -6.33 3.52 -2.43
C GLU A 41 -5.26 2.42 -2.44
N ASP A 42 -4.33 2.41 -1.49
CA ASP A 42 -3.33 1.34 -1.37
C ASP A 42 -3.96 -0.01 -1.05
N VAL A 43 -4.95 -0.05 -0.15
CA VAL A 43 -5.64 -1.28 0.23
C VAL A 43 -6.44 -1.85 -0.93
N GLN A 44 -7.08 -1.00 -1.74
CA GLN A 44 -7.76 -1.45 -2.95
C GLN A 44 -6.77 -2.07 -3.96
N MET A 45 -5.61 -1.45 -4.15
CA MET A 45 -4.57 -2.00 -5.02
C MET A 45 -4.05 -3.35 -4.50
N LEU A 46 -3.81 -3.48 -3.19
CA LEU A 46 -3.44 -4.74 -2.55
C LEU A 46 -4.50 -5.82 -2.82
N ARG A 47 -5.79 -5.49 -2.65
CA ARG A 47 -6.88 -6.44 -2.89
C ARG A 47 -6.94 -6.88 -4.35
N ALA A 48 -6.86 -5.94 -5.29
CA ALA A 48 -6.85 -6.25 -6.71
C ALA A 48 -5.63 -7.10 -7.13
N HIS A 49 -4.47 -6.89 -6.51
CA HIS A 49 -3.29 -7.74 -6.72
C HIS A 49 -3.46 -9.13 -6.11
N TYR A 50 -4.01 -9.21 -4.91
CA TYR A 50 -4.33 -10.48 -4.26
C TYR A 50 -5.31 -11.30 -5.10
N ASP A 51 -6.39 -10.70 -5.59
CA ASP A 51 -7.37 -11.37 -6.45
C ASP A 51 -6.74 -11.87 -7.77
N LYS A 52 -5.71 -11.19 -8.31
CA LYS A 52 -4.95 -11.65 -9.49
C LYS A 52 -4.01 -12.81 -9.17
N VAL A 53 -3.33 -12.77 -8.02
CA VAL A 53 -2.36 -13.79 -7.60
C VAL A 53 -3.08 -15.05 -7.13
N CYS A 54 -4.25 -14.91 -6.50
CA CYS A 54 -5.05 -16.02 -5.99
C CYS A 54 -6.48 -15.95 -6.57
N PRO A 55 -6.68 -16.34 -7.84
CA PRO A 55 -8.00 -16.31 -8.48
C PRO A 55 -8.94 -17.44 -8.03
N ASN A 56 -8.57 -18.25 -7.02
CA ASN A 56 -9.27 -19.48 -6.68
C ASN A 56 -9.81 -19.43 -5.24
N GLY A 57 -11.09 -19.08 -5.11
CA GLY A 57 -11.96 -19.72 -4.13
C GLY A 57 -12.52 -21.00 -4.72
#